data_AF-A0A0Q8CB15-F1
#
_entry.id   AF-A0A0Q8CB15-F1
#
_cell.length_a   1.000
_cell.length_b   1.000
_cell.length_c   1.000
_cell.angle_alpha   90.00
_cell.angle_beta   90.00
_cell.angle_gamma   90.00
#
_symmetry.space_group_name_H-M   'P 1'
#
loop_
_entity.id
_entity.type
_entity.pdbx_description
1 polymer ?
#
loop_
_entity_poly.entity_id
_entity_poly.type
_entity_poly.pdbx_seq_one_letter_code
_entity_poly.pdbx_strand_id
1 'polypeptide(L)'
;MTEESDAAVIAGIRTLLTDAVSRLAAAGARDEALGEYVPAHRKLLVTRRAVMVPRGRVWRLGVLLIDADGALYEEGLTTRAVPPGRTQYQSESAEVRRGYRDAAFRGKFAEGETVNFNAAPIVLEAAELRASTGALFVRDDQPLVRWSAGAGDAAAVPLERYLSDRVDLLVNPPAGA
;
A
#
# COMPACT_ATOMS: atom_id res chain seq x y z
N MET A 1 31.11 1.51 4.40
CA MET A 1 29.87 1.28 3.64
C MET A 1 30.11 1.82 2.25
N THR A 2 30.14 0.96 1.24
CA THR A 2 30.60 1.30 -0.12
C THR A 2 29.41 1.46 -1.06
N GLU A 3 29.54 2.32 -2.06
CA GLU A 3 28.54 2.47 -3.14
C GLU A 3 28.23 1.12 -3.82
N GLU A 4 29.22 0.23 -3.89
CA GLU A 4 29.05 -1.13 -4.41
C GLU A 4 28.14 -2.01 -3.54
N SER A 5 28.24 -1.90 -2.20
CA SER A 5 27.31 -2.60 -1.29
C SER A 5 25.90 -2.02 -1.43
N ASP A 6 25.76 -0.70 -1.49
CA ASP A 6 24.47 -0.03 -1.68
C ASP A 6 23.79 -0.48 -2.98
N ALA A 7 24.54 -0.52 -4.09
CA ALA A 7 24.03 -1.01 -5.37
C ALA A 7 23.59 -2.48 -5.29
N ALA A 8 24.38 -3.33 -4.62
CA ALA A 8 24.04 -4.74 -4.44
C ALA A 8 22.75 -4.93 -3.61
N VAL A 9 22.59 -4.17 -2.51
CA VAL A 9 21.37 -4.20 -1.69
C VAL A 9 20.15 -3.80 -2.50
N ILE A 10 20.22 -2.68 -3.24
CA ILE A 10 19.10 -2.22 -4.07
C ILE A 10 18.76 -3.22 -5.19
N ALA A 11 19.77 -3.79 -5.86
CA ALA A 11 19.56 -4.83 -6.86
C ALA A 11 18.89 -6.08 -6.26
N GLY A 12 19.30 -6.47 -5.05
CA GLY A 12 18.68 -7.56 -4.29
C GLY A 12 17.19 -7.29 -3.99
N ILE A 13 16.87 -6.09 -3.49
CA ILE A 13 15.47 -5.68 -3.23
C ILE A 13 14.65 -5.76 -4.53
N ARG A 14 15.14 -5.18 -5.63
CA ARG A 14 14.43 -5.20 -6.93
C ARG A 14 14.19 -6.61 -7.44
N THR A 15 15.14 -7.52 -7.23
CA THR A 15 15.01 -8.94 -7.58
C THR A 15 13.89 -9.59 -6.78
N LEU A 16 13.86 -9.38 -5.45
CA LEU A 16 12.79 -9.91 -4.59
C LEU A 16 11.41 -9.38 -4.97
N LEU A 17 11.30 -8.09 -5.31
CA LEU A 17 10.04 -7.48 -5.77
C LEU A 17 9.58 -8.07 -7.11
N THR A 18 10.50 -8.25 -8.05
CA THR A 18 10.21 -8.84 -9.36
C THR A 18 9.73 -10.29 -9.23
N ASP A 19 10.35 -11.08 -8.36
CA ASP A 19 9.90 -12.45 -8.05
C ASP A 19 8.49 -12.46 -7.44
N ALA A 20 8.24 -11.61 -6.45
CA ALA A 20 6.94 -11.49 -5.81
C ALA A 20 5.83 -11.14 -6.81
N VAL A 21 6.05 -10.13 -7.66
CA VAL A 21 5.09 -9.75 -8.74
C VAL A 21 4.85 -10.92 -9.68
N SER A 22 5.91 -11.60 -10.12
CA SER A 22 5.81 -12.73 -11.05
C SER A 22 4.96 -13.87 -10.47
N ARG A 23 5.18 -14.21 -9.19
CA ARG A 23 4.40 -15.23 -8.48
C ARG A 23 2.93 -14.85 -8.32
N LEU A 24 2.66 -13.60 -7.92
CA LEU A 24 1.30 -13.08 -7.76
C LEU A 24 0.53 -13.06 -9.08
N ALA A 25 1.17 -12.59 -10.15
CA ALA A 25 0.59 -12.56 -11.48
C ALA A 25 0.33 -13.96 -12.04
N ALA A 26 1.31 -14.87 -11.92
CA ALA A 26 1.17 -16.25 -12.40
C ALA A 26 0.05 -17.02 -11.70
N ALA A 27 -0.19 -16.72 -10.41
CA ALA A 27 -1.28 -17.30 -9.64
C ALA A 27 -2.66 -16.65 -9.89
N GLY A 28 -2.70 -15.52 -10.61
CA GLY A 28 -3.93 -14.71 -10.71
C GLY A 28 -4.40 -14.20 -9.35
N ALA A 29 -3.46 -13.89 -8.44
CA ALA A 29 -3.77 -13.45 -7.09
C ALA A 29 -4.61 -12.17 -7.09
N ARG A 30 -5.58 -12.08 -6.17
CA ARG A 30 -6.48 -10.92 -6.06
C ARG A 30 -5.71 -9.64 -5.80
N ASP A 31 -5.93 -8.64 -6.64
CA ASP A 31 -5.44 -7.27 -6.51
C ASP A 31 -6.57 -6.33 -6.05
N GLU A 32 -6.17 -5.14 -5.58
CA GLU A 32 -7.04 -4.10 -5.06
C GLU A 32 -6.77 -2.77 -5.77
N ALA A 33 -7.74 -1.85 -5.72
CA ALA A 33 -7.57 -0.56 -6.35
C ALA A 33 -6.64 0.33 -5.52
N LEU A 34 -5.74 1.05 -6.19
CA LEU A 34 -5.00 2.17 -5.62
C LEU A 34 -5.66 3.47 -6.06
N GLY A 35 -5.99 4.34 -5.11
CA GLY A 35 -6.64 5.62 -5.35
C GLY A 35 -5.94 6.78 -4.67
N GLU A 36 -6.05 7.96 -5.27
CA GLU A 36 -5.66 9.22 -4.64
C GLU A 36 -6.89 9.95 -4.11
N TYR A 37 -6.89 10.29 -2.82
CA TYR A 37 -7.95 11.09 -2.23
C TYR A 37 -7.76 12.57 -2.57
N VAL A 38 -8.65 13.11 -3.40
CA VAL A 38 -8.70 14.54 -3.71
C VAL A 38 -9.73 15.20 -2.79
N PRO A 39 -9.31 16.03 -1.82
CA PRO A 39 -10.22 16.70 -0.91
C PRO A 39 -11.15 17.67 -1.65
N ALA A 40 -12.25 18.02 -0.98
CA ALA A 40 -13.17 19.02 -1.50
C ALA A 40 -12.41 20.35 -1.67
N HIS A 41 -12.55 20.98 -2.83
CA HIS A 41 -11.85 22.21 -3.15
C HIS A 41 -12.71 23.10 -4.05
N ARG A 42 -12.41 24.40 -4.07
CA ARG A 42 -13.12 25.37 -4.92
C ARG A 42 -12.34 25.60 -6.20
N LYS A 43 -13.02 25.53 -7.35
CA LYS A 43 -12.43 25.87 -8.66
C LYS A 43 -13.45 26.65 -9.48
N LEU A 44 -13.06 27.83 -9.96
CA LEU A 44 -13.92 28.75 -10.74
C LEU A 44 -15.29 28.99 -10.06
N LEU A 45 -15.25 29.42 -8.79
CA LEU A 45 -16.43 29.66 -7.93
C LEU A 45 -17.31 28.43 -7.61
N VAL A 46 -17.11 27.27 -8.24
CA VAL A 46 -17.84 26.03 -7.98
C VAL A 46 -17.12 25.17 -6.95
N THR A 47 -17.86 24.69 -5.94
CA THR A 47 -17.33 23.73 -4.95
C THR A 47 -17.34 22.32 -5.54
N ARG A 48 -16.15 21.74 -5.70
CA ARG A 48 -15.97 20.34 -6.07
C ARG A 48 -15.97 19.52 -4.79
N ARG A 49 -16.91 18.58 -4.67
CA ARG A 49 -16.94 17.62 -3.56
C ARG A 49 -15.76 16.65 -3.67
N ALA A 50 -15.21 16.20 -2.55
CA ALA A 50 -14.08 15.26 -2.47
C ALA A 50 -14.31 14.00 -3.31
N VAL A 51 -13.28 13.45 -3.94
CA VAL A 51 -13.38 12.27 -4.80
C VAL A 51 -12.10 11.46 -4.71
N MET A 52 -12.19 10.14 -4.82
CA MET A 52 -10.99 9.32 -5.02
C MET A 52 -10.76 9.11 -6.52
N VAL A 53 -9.53 9.34 -6.97
CA VAL A 53 -9.14 9.17 -8.37
C VAL A 53 -8.38 7.85 -8.51
N PRO A 54 -8.78 6.93 -9.40
CA PRO A 54 -8.03 5.70 -9.64
C PRO A 54 -6.61 6.00 -10.13
N ARG A 55 -5.62 5.33 -9.52
CA ARG A 55 -4.20 5.43 -9.87
C ARG A 55 -3.61 4.13 -10.41
N GLY A 56 -4.18 2.99 -10.04
CA GLY A 56 -3.73 1.70 -10.53
C GLY A 56 -4.30 0.54 -9.74
N ARG A 57 -3.66 -0.61 -9.89
CA ARG A 57 -3.95 -1.85 -9.17
C ARG A 57 -2.72 -2.24 -8.37
N VAL A 58 -2.94 -2.75 -7.16
CA VAL A 58 -1.86 -3.22 -6.28
C VAL A 58 -2.25 -4.52 -5.60
N TRP A 59 -1.27 -5.39 -5.37
CA TRP A 59 -1.41 -6.45 -4.38
C TRP A 59 -1.06 -5.91 -3.00
N ARG A 60 -1.92 -6.20 -2.02
CA ARG A 60 -1.74 -5.78 -0.64
C ARG A 60 -1.02 -6.86 0.15
N LEU A 61 0.23 -6.62 0.48
CA LEU A 61 1.12 -7.53 1.19
C LEU A 61 1.33 -7.06 2.63
N GLY A 62 0.26 -6.94 3.41
CA GLY A 62 0.33 -6.39 4.77
C GLY A 62 0.60 -4.89 4.76
N VAL A 63 1.74 -4.46 5.31
CA VAL A 63 2.11 -3.03 5.38
C VAL A 63 2.71 -2.50 4.07
N LEU A 64 2.91 -3.38 3.08
CA LEU A 64 3.41 -3.02 1.77
C LEU A 64 2.31 -3.20 0.72
N LEU A 65 2.24 -2.29 -0.24
CA LEU A 65 1.49 -2.46 -1.47
C LEU A 65 2.50 -2.53 -2.63
N ILE A 66 2.26 -3.41 -3.59
CA ILE A 66 3.10 -3.55 -4.79
C ILE A 66 2.23 -3.56 -6.04
N ASP A 67 2.61 -2.81 -7.06
CA ASP A 67 1.94 -2.84 -8.36
C ASP A 67 2.57 -3.85 -9.34
N ALA A 68 1.98 -3.97 -10.52
CA ALA A 68 2.45 -4.88 -11.56
C ALA A 68 3.82 -4.53 -12.15
N ASP A 69 4.27 -3.29 -11.99
CA ASP A 69 5.58 -2.81 -12.45
C ASP A 69 6.66 -2.94 -11.35
N GLY A 70 6.26 -3.41 -10.16
CA GLY A 70 7.14 -3.57 -9.00
C GLY A 70 7.34 -2.28 -8.19
N ALA A 71 6.55 -1.24 -8.43
CA ALA A 71 6.57 -0.05 -7.58
C ALA A 71 5.99 -0.39 -6.20
N LEU A 72 6.69 0.07 -5.17
CA LEU A 72 6.39 -0.26 -3.78
C LEU A 72 5.81 0.95 -3.05
N TYR A 73 4.82 0.72 -2.21
CA TYR A 73 4.21 1.73 -1.37
C TYR A 73 4.08 1.22 0.07
N GLU A 74 4.24 2.12 1.03
CA GLU A 74 3.80 1.91 2.40
C GLU A 74 2.28 2.02 2.46
N GLU A 75 1.65 1.10 3.19
CA GLU A 75 0.21 1.08 3.36
C GLU A 75 -0.30 2.38 4.02
N GLY A 76 -1.31 2.99 3.40
CA GLY A 76 -2.05 4.11 3.99
C GLY A 76 -3.34 3.66 4.67
N LEU A 77 -4.46 4.05 4.08
CA LEU A 77 -5.81 3.77 4.55
C LEU A 77 -6.57 2.94 3.52
N THR A 78 -7.63 2.26 3.98
CA THR A 78 -8.56 1.55 3.10
C THR A 78 -10.00 1.97 3.29
N THR A 79 -10.76 1.89 2.20
CA THR A 79 -12.22 2.03 2.20
C THR A 79 -12.82 1.09 1.17
N ARG A 80 -14.16 1.00 1.15
CA ARG A 80 -14.90 0.31 0.08
C ARG A 80 -15.68 1.31 -0.75
N ALA A 81 -15.69 1.11 -2.07
CA ALA A 81 -16.48 1.89 -3.02
C ALA A 81 -17.96 1.46 -2.98
N VAL A 82 -18.64 1.78 -1.89
CA VAL A 82 -20.06 1.48 -1.68
C VAL A 82 -20.84 2.75 -1.36
N PRO A 83 -22.15 2.80 -1.67
CA PRO A 83 -22.98 3.94 -1.33
C PRO A 83 -22.79 4.34 0.15
N PRO A 84 -22.44 5.60 0.44
CA PRO A 84 -22.32 6.06 1.81
C PRO A 84 -23.73 6.07 2.40
N GLY A 85 -24.01 5.13 3.31
CA GLY A 85 -25.30 5.06 4.02
C GLY A 85 -25.71 6.38 4.69
N ARG A 86 -26.90 6.38 5.29
CA ARG A 86 -27.47 7.58 5.96
C ARG A 86 -26.52 8.12 7.03
N THR A 87 -26.43 9.44 7.13
CA THR A 87 -25.67 10.12 8.18
C THR A 87 -26.28 9.79 9.54
N GLN A 88 -25.44 9.40 10.50
CA GLN A 88 -25.87 9.05 11.86
C GLN A 88 -25.18 9.92 12.93
N TYR A 89 -24.21 10.79 12.56
CA TYR A 89 -23.51 11.73 13.44
C TYR A 89 -22.99 11.12 14.76
N GLN A 90 -22.57 9.85 14.73
CA GLN A 90 -22.18 9.13 15.94
C GLN A 90 -20.81 9.58 16.49
N SER A 91 -19.87 9.92 15.60
CA SER A 91 -18.56 10.48 15.96
C SER A 91 -17.87 11.12 14.76
N GLU A 92 -16.91 12.02 15.00
CA GLU A 92 -16.10 12.63 13.94
C GLU A 92 -15.35 11.57 13.11
N SER A 93 -14.77 10.57 13.76
CA SER A 93 -14.09 9.46 13.07
C SER A 93 -15.03 8.60 12.21
N ALA A 94 -16.31 8.50 12.56
CA ALA A 94 -17.30 7.82 11.74
C ALA A 94 -17.66 8.66 10.50
N GLU A 95 -17.78 9.98 10.65
CA GLU A 95 -18.06 10.90 9.55
C GLU A 95 -16.88 11.03 8.58
N VAL A 96 -15.63 11.06 9.07
CA VAL A 96 -14.42 11.02 8.22
C VAL A 96 -14.41 9.76 7.35
N ARG A 97 -14.64 8.58 7.95
CA ARG A 97 -14.71 7.31 7.21
C ARG A 97 -15.87 7.27 6.22
N ARG A 98 -17.01 7.90 6.56
CA ARG A 98 -18.14 8.06 5.63
C ARG A 98 -17.77 8.95 4.45
N GLY A 99 -17.03 10.03 4.68
CA GLY A 99 -16.48 10.90 3.64
C GLY A 99 -15.58 10.15 2.66
N TYR A 100 -14.69 9.28 3.17
CA TYR A 100 -13.85 8.44 2.31
C TYR A 100 -14.66 7.44 1.48
N ARG A 101 -15.70 6.80 2.04
CA ARG A 101 -16.62 5.94 1.27
C ARG A 101 -17.35 6.71 0.18
N ASP A 102 -17.88 7.90 0.47
CA ASP A 102 -18.53 8.74 -0.54
C ASP A 102 -17.55 9.14 -1.66
N ALA A 103 -16.32 9.48 -1.31
CA ALA A 103 -15.28 9.82 -2.28
C ALA A 103 -14.90 8.63 -3.18
N ALA A 104 -14.78 7.43 -2.60
CA ALA A 104 -14.53 6.18 -3.32
C ALA A 104 -15.70 5.80 -4.23
N PHE A 105 -16.93 5.83 -3.73
CA PHE A 105 -18.13 5.52 -4.51
C PHE A 105 -18.28 6.44 -5.73
N ARG A 106 -17.86 7.70 -5.61
CA ARG A 106 -17.83 8.67 -6.72
C ARG A 106 -16.63 8.52 -7.65
N GLY A 107 -15.65 7.70 -7.28
CA GLY A 107 -14.32 7.60 -7.90
C GLY A 107 -14.20 6.68 -9.11
N LYS A 108 -15.30 6.25 -9.74
CA LYS A 108 -15.29 5.28 -10.86
C LYS A 108 -14.64 3.92 -10.53
N PHE A 109 -14.58 3.54 -9.26
CA PHE A 109 -14.20 2.19 -8.83
C PHE A 109 -15.39 1.24 -9.00
N ALA A 110 -15.13 -0.07 -9.06
CA ALA A 110 -16.20 -1.06 -9.09
C ALA A 110 -16.99 -1.03 -7.77
N GLU A 111 -18.30 -1.28 -7.82
CA GLU A 111 -19.11 -1.30 -6.60
C GLU A 111 -18.63 -2.40 -5.64
N GLY A 112 -18.42 -2.04 -4.37
CA GLY A 112 -17.93 -2.96 -3.34
C GLY A 112 -16.40 -3.14 -3.31
N GLU A 113 -15.68 -2.59 -4.29
CA GLU A 113 -14.23 -2.71 -4.41
C GLU A 113 -13.49 -2.10 -3.23
N THR A 114 -12.43 -2.78 -2.77
CA THR A 114 -11.49 -2.23 -1.80
C THR A 114 -10.58 -1.22 -2.50
N VAL A 115 -10.50 -0.01 -1.94
CA VAL A 115 -9.64 1.07 -2.42
C VAL A 115 -8.61 1.39 -1.34
N ASN A 116 -7.34 1.16 -1.65
CA ASN A 116 -6.19 1.64 -0.88
C ASN A 116 -5.92 3.10 -1.28
N PHE A 117 -5.72 3.98 -0.31
CA PHE A 117 -5.44 5.40 -0.56
C PHE A 117 -4.52 5.97 0.52
N ASN A 118 -3.96 7.15 0.27
CA ASN A 118 -2.88 7.73 1.11
C ASN A 118 -1.68 6.79 1.28
N ALA A 119 -1.47 5.86 0.34
CA ALA A 119 -0.28 5.03 0.32
C ALA A 119 0.93 5.90 -0.07
N ALA A 120 2.02 5.78 0.68
CA ALA A 120 3.22 6.57 0.46
C ALA A 120 4.19 5.78 -0.43
N PRO A 121 4.65 6.32 -1.58
CA PRO A 121 5.66 5.64 -2.39
C PRO A 121 6.94 5.39 -1.61
N ILE A 122 7.50 4.19 -1.73
CA ILE A 122 8.81 3.83 -1.17
C ILE A 122 9.85 3.94 -2.28
N VAL A 123 10.75 4.90 -2.14
CA VAL A 123 11.84 5.12 -3.09
C VAL A 123 12.95 4.09 -2.81
N LEU A 124 13.34 3.35 -3.84
CA LEU A 124 14.36 2.29 -3.75
C LEU A 124 15.77 2.86 -3.96
N GLU A 125 16.15 3.82 -3.12
CA GLU A 125 17.48 4.40 -3.06
C GLU A 125 18.14 4.07 -1.72
N ALA A 126 19.41 3.66 -1.73
CA ALA A 126 20.06 3.11 -0.54
C ALA A 126 20.11 4.13 0.62
N ALA A 127 20.42 5.40 0.32
CA ALA A 127 20.46 6.46 1.31
C ALA A 127 19.09 6.67 1.98
N GLU A 128 18.00 6.64 1.20
CA GLU A 128 16.64 6.79 1.73
C GLU A 128 16.24 5.59 2.58
N LEU A 129 16.49 4.36 2.12
CA LEU A 129 16.16 3.16 2.88
C LEU A 129 16.98 3.01 4.16
N ARG A 130 18.24 3.47 4.17
CA ARG A 130 19.06 3.50 5.40
C ARG A 130 18.59 4.57 6.37
N ALA A 131 18.11 5.72 5.90
CA ALA A 131 17.54 6.77 6.76
C ALA A 131 16.07 6.50 7.17
N SER A 132 15.41 5.54 6.51
CA SER A 132 13.98 5.29 6.66
C SER A 132 13.59 4.90 8.09
N THR A 133 12.50 5.53 8.54
CA THR A 133 11.70 5.16 9.71
C THR A 133 10.33 4.59 9.30
N GLY A 134 10.12 4.32 8.01
CA GLY A 134 8.90 3.74 7.44
C GLY A 134 8.94 2.21 7.38
N ALA A 135 7.99 1.62 6.65
CA ALA A 135 7.77 0.18 6.62
C ALA A 135 8.96 -0.62 6.05
N LEU A 136 9.65 -0.12 5.03
CA LEU A 136 10.87 -0.72 4.46
C LEU A 136 12.09 0.13 4.81
N PHE A 137 13.15 -0.52 5.27
CA PHE A 137 14.41 0.12 5.62
C PHE A 137 15.59 -0.86 5.50
N VAL A 138 16.81 -0.35 5.55
CA VAL A 138 18.05 -1.15 5.49
C VAL A 138 18.90 -0.91 6.75
N ARG A 139 19.33 -1.99 7.41
CA ARG A 139 20.34 -1.99 8.49
C ARG A 139 21.34 -3.09 8.20
N ASP A 140 22.62 -2.83 8.43
CA ASP A 140 23.68 -3.83 8.26
C ASP A 140 23.62 -4.58 6.91
N ASP A 141 23.33 -3.83 5.84
CA ASP A 141 23.15 -4.32 4.45
C ASP A 141 22.01 -5.33 4.26
N GLN A 142 21.10 -5.40 5.23
CA GLN A 142 19.90 -6.23 5.18
C GLN A 142 18.63 -5.38 4.99
N PRO A 143 17.82 -5.65 3.95
CA PRO A 143 16.49 -5.05 3.83
C PRO A 143 15.52 -5.69 4.82
N LEU A 144 14.86 -4.85 5.60
CA LEU A 144 14.00 -5.21 6.73
C LEU A 144 12.64 -4.54 6.60
N VAL A 145 11.60 -5.24 7.05
CA VAL A 145 10.22 -4.75 7.08
C VAL A 145 9.76 -4.57 8.51
N ARG A 146 9.30 -3.36 8.83
CA ARG A 146 8.62 -3.03 10.07
C ARG A 146 7.12 -3.26 9.89
N TRP A 147 6.57 -4.30 10.52
CA TRP A 147 5.18 -4.69 10.34
C TRP A 147 4.16 -3.85 11.14
N SER A 148 4.62 -2.97 12.03
CA SER A 148 3.76 -1.99 12.72
C SER A 148 4.56 -0.74 13.10
N ALA A 149 3.93 0.44 13.09
CA ALA A 149 4.62 1.70 13.39
C ALA A 149 5.28 1.75 14.78
N GLY A 150 4.78 0.95 15.75
CA GLY A 150 5.35 0.85 17.09
C GLY A 150 6.46 -0.19 17.25
N ALA A 151 6.69 -1.04 16.24
CA ALA A 151 7.74 -2.06 16.30
C ALA A 151 9.11 -1.42 16.03
N GLY A 152 10.04 -1.54 16.99
CA GLY A 152 11.44 -1.15 16.77
C GLY A 152 12.17 -2.10 15.82
N ASP A 153 13.39 -1.73 15.42
CA ASP A 153 14.19 -2.49 14.44
C ASP A 153 14.43 -3.95 14.87
N ALA A 154 14.49 -4.24 16.17
CA ALA A 154 14.65 -5.59 16.71
C ALA A 154 13.46 -6.54 16.42
N ALA A 155 12.28 -5.99 16.12
CA ALA A 155 11.08 -6.74 15.75
C ALA A 155 10.81 -6.73 14.23
N ALA A 156 11.74 -6.18 13.45
CA ALA A 156 11.65 -6.18 12.00
C ALA A 156 11.98 -7.56 11.42
N VAL A 157 11.39 -7.84 10.26
CA VAL A 157 11.53 -9.14 9.58
C VAL A 157 12.31 -8.92 8.28
N PRO A 158 13.22 -9.84 7.89
CA PRO A 158 13.89 -9.76 6.58
C PRO A 158 12.87 -9.65 5.44
N LEU A 159 13.11 -8.74 4.49
CA LEU A 159 12.19 -8.47 3.39
C LEU A 159 11.84 -9.73 2.59
N GLU A 160 12.83 -10.56 2.28
CA GLU A 160 12.65 -11.82 1.56
C GLU A 160 11.63 -12.73 2.26
N ARG A 161 11.83 -12.96 3.57
CA ARG A 161 10.91 -13.78 4.38
C ARG A 161 9.53 -13.15 4.43
N TYR A 162 9.45 -11.85 4.64
CA TYR A 162 8.18 -11.13 4.67
C TYR A 162 7.42 -11.29 3.35
N LEU A 163 8.07 -11.05 2.21
CA LEU A 163 7.43 -11.18 0.89
C LEU A 163 7.00 -12.62 0.62
N SER A 164 7.82 -13.63 0.92
CA SER A 164 7.41 -15.02 0.73
C SER A 164 6.15 -15.34 1.53
N ASP A 165 6.14 -15.02 2.83
CA ASP A 165 5.00 -15.30 3.71
C ASP A 165 3.72 -14.58 3.20
N ARG A 166 3.82 -13.31 2.77
CA ARG A 166 2.65 -12.55 2.31
C ARG A 166 2.17 -12.97 0.92
N VAL A 167 3.08 -13.32 0.02
CA VAL A 167 2.73 -13.86 -1.31
C VAL A 167 2.06 -15.21 -1.15
N ASP A 168 2.61 -16.10 -0.32
CA ASP A 168 2.05 -17.43 -0.10
C ASP A 168 0.64 -17.36 0.51
N LEU A 169 0.39 -16.44 1.44
CA LEU A 169 -0.94 -16.21 1.99
C LEU A 169 -1.95 -15.72 0.95
N LEU A 170 -1.52 -14.92 -0.04
CA LEU A 170 -2.43 -14.39 -1.05
C LEU A 170 -2.68 -15.38 -2.20
N VAL A 171 -1.67 -16.19 -2.53
CA VAL A 171 -1.74 -17.24 -3.55
C VAL A 171 -2.47 -18.48 -3.04
N ASN A 172 -2.23 -18.87 -1.79
CA ASN A 172 -2.81 -20.05 -1.15
C ASN A 172 -3.61 -19.63 0.11
N PRO A 173 -4.74 -18.94 -0.05
CA PRO A 173 -5.53 -18.49 1.09
C PRO A 173 -5.98 -19.69 1.93
N PRO A 174 -5.83 -19.66 3.26
CA PRO A 174 -6.32 -20.74 4.12
C PRO A 174 -7.83 -20.90 3.94
N ALA A 175 -8.31 -22.14 3.94
CA ALA A 175 -9.73 -22.44 3.79
C ALA A 175 -10.52 -21.77 4.94
N GLY A 176 -11.33 -20.76 4.61
CA GLY A 176 -12.19 -20.05 5.56
C GLY A 176 -12.03 -18.53 5.66
N ALA A 177 -11.24 -17.90 4.77
CA ALA A 177 -11.14 -16.44 4.64
C ALA A 177 -12.22 -15.83 3.72
#